data_AF-S6H9X5-F1
#
_entry.id   AF-S6H9X5-F1
#
_cell.length_a   1.000
_cell.length_b   1.000
_cell.length_c   1.000
_cell.angle_alpha   90.00
_cell.angle_beta   90.00
_cell.angle_gamma   90.00
#
_symmetry.space_group_name_H-M   'P 1'
#
loop_
_entity.id
_entity.type
_entity.pdbx_description
1 polymer ?
#
loop_
_entity_poly.entity_id
_entity_poly.type
_entity_poly.pdbx_seq_one_letter_code
_entity_poly.pdbx_strand_id
1 'polypeptide(L)'
;MLKIWFNVIRPKTLSASVAPILLSQVLAYQFAGQFSWGLAVVISACGLFLQISANLANDYFDDKSGVDTALRLGPLRAMQTGLLTRQQLLQGMRVSIFVACMLGFYLIYRGGPLYLLLGLLSIAGVLSYSAGPRPLASHALGEVSVFVFFGPIAVLGALYLQFPQPAAPADLLPFLGYAVHMGLLAAAIMLVNNIRDIKTDILANKITLAVRLSAPWSRVLYTVLLISVAITAYFNGQANWVVIFALIVGLALARLIFRRQAQHLNRQLAQTAAFMLVWSLVNIAEVMLL
;
A
#
# COMPACT_ATOMS: atom_id res chain seq x y z
N MET A 1 20.42 -17.38 -4.83
CA MET A 1 19.02 -17.64 -4.42
C MET A 1 18.43 -16.55 -3.51
N LEU A 2 18.97 -16.30 -2.31
CA LEU A 2 18.42 -15.27 -1.39
C LEU A 2 18.30 -13.86 -1.98
N LYS A 3 19.33 -13.39 -2.70
CA LYS A 3 19.34 -12.08 -3.39
C LYS A 3 18.23 -11.94 -4.45
N ILE A 4 17.85 -13.05 -5.09
CA ILE A 4 16.78 -13.08 -6.10
C ILE A 4 15.43 -12.87 -5.41
N TRP A 5 15.15 -13.66 -4.37
CA TRP A 5 13.93 -13.51 -3.57
C TRP A 5 13.81 -12.13 -2.91
N PHE A 6 14.92 -11.58 -2.41
CA PHE A 6 14.95 -10.22 -1.87
C PHE A 6 14.54 -9.17 -2.91
N ASN A 7 14.97 -9.31 -4.17
CA ASN A 7 14.53 -8.40 -5.24
C ASN A 7 13.05 -8.62 -5.60
N VAL A 8 12.57 -9.86 -5.59
CA VAL A 8 11.20 -10.26 -5.93
C VAL A 8 10.17 -9.74 -4.95
N ILE A 9 10.49 -9.71 -3.65
CA ILE A 9 9.59 -9.14 -2.65
C ILE A 9 9.50 -7.61 -2.73
N ARG A 10 10.31 -6.96 -3.58
CA ARG A 10 10.33 -5.53 -3.87
C ARG A 10 10.50 -4.65 -2.61
N PRO A 11 11.70 -4.62 -2.00
CA PRO A 11 11.98 -3.90 -0.76
C PRO A 11 11.61 -2.41 -0.81
N LYS A 12 11.75 -1.78 -1.98
CA LYS A 12 11.35 -0.39 -2.19
C LYS A 12 9.85 -0.15 -2.07
N THR A 13 9.02 -1.15 -2.37
CA THR A 13 7.56 -1.07 -2.16
C THR A 13 7.15 -1.66 -0.82
N LEU A 14 7.94 -2.56 -0.23
CA LEU A 14 7.73 -3.04 1.13
C LEU A 14 7.81 -1.90 2.16
N SER A 15 8.71 -0.93 1.97
CA SER A 15 8.77 0.24 2.86
C SER A 15 7.46 1.04 2.88
N ALA A 16 6.75 1.10 1.74
CA ALA A 16 5.43 1.74 1.67
C ALA A 16 4.33 0.93 2.40
N SER A 17 4.50 -0.39 2.52
CA SER A 17 3.59 -1.26 3.31
C SER A 17 3.90 -1.27 4.80
N VAL A 18 5.16 -1.07 5.18
CA VAL A 18 5.58 -0.99 6.59
C VAL A 18 5.18 0.33 7.22
N ALA A 19 5.24 1.44 6.48
CA ALA A 19 4.99 2.78 7.01
C ALA A 19 3.61 2.93 7.71
N PRO A 20 2.47 2.49 7.15
CA PRO A 20 1.17 2.61 7.83
C PRO A 20 1.10 1.82 9.12
N ILE A 21 1.65 0.60 9.13
CA ILE A 21 1.65 -0.28 10.30
C ILE A 21 2.53 0.33 11.39
N LEU A 22 3.71 0.84 11.03
CA LEU A 22 4.61 1.50 11.97
C LEU A 22 3.96 2.72 12.62
N LEU A 23 3.35 3.60 11.81
CA LEU A 23 2.59 4.75 12.32
C LEU A 23 1.47 4.31 13.27
N SER A 24 0.71 3.28 12.89
CA SER A 24 -0.35 2.72 13.72
C SER A 24 0.15 2.18 15.05
N GLN A 25 1.27 1.46 15.08
CA GLN A 25 1.84 0.95 16.34
C GLN A 25 2.31 2.08 17.25
N VAL A 26 2.84 3.17 16.69
CA VAL A 26 3.20 4.36 17.48
C VAL A 26 1.96 5.07 18.04
N LEU A 27 0.93 5.27 17.21
CA LEU A 27 -0.35 5.83 17.68
C LEU A 27 -0.94 4.97 18.80
N ALA A 28 -0.90 3.64 18.67
CA ALA A 28 -1.33 2.72 19.70
C ALA A 28 -0.52 2.88 20.99
N TYR A 29 0.80 2.91 20.88
CA TYR A 29 1.69 3.07 22.03
C TYR A 29 1.40 4.36 22.81
N GLN A 30 1.12 5.46 22.10
CA GLN A 30 0.86 6.76 22.73
C GLN A 30 -0.54 6.87 23.32
N PHE A 31 -1.57 6.34 22.63
CA PHE A 31 -2.97 6.69 22.93
C PHE A 31 -3.87 5.53 23.37
N ALA A 32 -3.47 4.27 23.16
CA ALA A 32 -4.34 3.13 23.49
C ALA A 32 -4.42 2.84 25.01
N GLY A 33 -3.59 3.46 25.83
CA GLY A 33 -3.50 3.22 27.28
C GLY A 33 -2.88 1.86 27.66
N GLN A 34 -2.62 1.00 26.68
CA GLN A 34 -1.92 -0.28 26.81
C GLN A 34 -1.18 -0.58 25.51
N PHE A 35 -0.11 -1.37 25.57
CA PHE A 35 0.59 -1.78 24.36
C PHE A 35 1.22 -3.17 24.52
N SER A 36 0.92 -4.07 23.58
CA SER A 36 1.53 -5.40 23.54
C SER A 36 2.57 -5.47 22.44
N TRP A 37 3.85 -5.55 22.83
CA TRP A 37 4.97 -5.75 21.90
C TRP A 37 4.85 -7.06 21.11
N GLY A 38 4.42 -8.14 21.76
CA GLY A 38 4.17 -9.42 21.09
C GLY A 38 3.10 -9.29 20.01
N LEU A 39 2.00 -8.59 20.30
CA LEU A 39 0.94 -8.34 19.32
C LEU A 39 1.43 -7.44 18.18
N ALA A 40 2.24 -6.41 18.48
CA ALA A 40 2.82 -5.53 17.47
C ALA A 40 3.69 -6.29 16.46
N VAL A 41 4.48 -7.27 16.93
CA VAL A 41 5.28 -8.15 16.07
C VAL A 41 4.37 -9.01 15.18
N VAL A 42 3.31 -9.59 15.73
CA VAL A 42 2.39 -10.44 14.96
C VAL A 42 1.61 -9.63 13.91
N ILE A 43 1.12 -8.43 14.26
CA ILE A 43 0.47 -7.50 13.31
C ILE A 43 1.43 -7.15 12.17
N SER A 44 2.66 -6.74 12.50
CA SER A 44 3.67 -6.34 11.50
C SER A 44 4.07 -7.50 10.59
N ALA A 45 4.28 -8.70 11.15
CA ALA A 45 4.58 -9.88 10.38
C ALA A 45 3.41 -10.27 9.45
N CYS A 46 2.17 -10.23 9.95
CA CYS A 46 0.98 -10.55 9.15
C CYS A 46 0.84 -9.61 7.95
N GLY A 47 0.93 -8.29 8.18
CA GLY A 47 0.88 -7.30 7.11
C GLY A 47 2.01 -7.45 6.09
N LEU A 48 3.22 -7.75 6.56
CA LEU A 48 4.37 -8.02 5.69
C LEU A 48 4.14 -9.24 4.78
N PHE A 49 3.67 -10.37 5.34
CA PHE A 49 3.41 -11.58 4.56
C PHE A 49 2.21 -11.41 3.61
N LEU A 50 1.17 -10.65 3.97
CA LEU A 50 0.10 -10.27 3.05
C LEU A 50 0.63 -9.44 1.88
N GLN A 51 1.51 -8.47 2.14
CA GLN A 51 2.12 -7.67 1.07
C GLN A 51 3.01 -8.52 0.16
N ILE A 52 3.85 -9.38 0.74
CA ILE A 52 4.68 -10.31 -0.02
C ILE A 52 3.78 -11.18 -0.91
N SER A 53 2.68 -11.70 -0.36
CA SER A 53 1.70 -12.49 -1.11
C SER A 53 1.09 -11.70 -2.28
N ALA A 54 0.69 -10.45 -2.07
CA ALA A 54 0.16 -9.59 -3.12
C ALA A 54 1.20 -9.31 -4.22
N ASN A 55 2.46 -9.06 -3.85
CA ASN A 55 3.55 -8.85 -4.81
C ASN A 55 3.79 -10.11 -5.66
N LEU A 56 3.84 -11.28 -5.03
CA LEU A 56 4.04 -12.57 -5.72
C LEU A 56 2.84 -12.95 -6.59
N ALA A 57 1.62 -12.73 -6.10
CA ALA A 57 0.39 -12.92 -6.87
C ALA A 57 0.40 -12.05 -8.13
N ASN A 58 0.71 -10.76 -7.98
CA ASN A 58 0.76 -9.84 -9.10
C ASN A 58 1.79 -10.26 -10.16
N ASP A 59 2.96 -10.74 -9.75
CA ASP A 59 3.99 -11.23 -10.68
C ASP A 59 3.58 -12.54 -11.35
N TYR A 60 2.93 -13.45 -10.63
CA TYR A 60 2.46 -14.72 -11.19
C TYR A 60 1.31 -14.53 -12.20
N PHE A 61 0.33 -13.70 -11.87
CA PHE A 61 -0.86 -13.52 -12.71
C PHE A 61 -0.61 -12.58 -13.90
N ASP A 62 0.23 -11.55 -13.78
CA ASP A 62 0.61 -10.73 -14.93
C ASP A 62 1.40 -11.54 -15.98
N ASP A 63 2.29 -12.45 -15.54
CA ASP A 63 3.00 -13.37 -16.43
C ASP A 63 2.03 -14.35 -17.12
N LYS A 64 1.08 -14.93 -16.37
CA LYS A 64 0.05 -15.81 -16.94
C LYS A 64 -0.82 -15.08 -17.98
N SER A 65 -1.05 -13.79 -17.77
CA SER A 65 -1.92 -12.96 -18.61
C SER A 65 -1.19 -12.37 -19.84
N GLY A 66 0.12 -12.59 -19.97
CA GLY A 66 0.92 -12.06 -21.08
C GLY A 66 1.20 -10.55 -21.02
N VAL A 67 0.95 -9.91 -19.87
CA VAL A 67 1.16 -8.47 -19.66
C VAL A 67 2.66 -8.15 -19.61
N ASP A 68 3.47 -9.12 -19.16
CA ASP A 68 4.93 -9.01 -19.06
C ASP A 68 5.62 -9.23 -20.42
N THR A 69 5.65 -8.19 -21.23
CA THR A 69 6.40 -8.16 -22.50
C THR A 69 7.73 -7.41 -22.36
N ALA A 70 8.63 -7.55 -23.35
CA ALA A 70 9.88 -6.79 -23.43
C ALA A 70 9.69 -5.26 -23.51
N LEU A 71 8.46 -4.81 -23.78
CA LEU A 71 8.08 -3.40 -23.88
C LEU A 71 7.80 -2.75 -22.51
N ARG A 72 7.80 -3.53 -21.42
CA ARG A 72 7.50 -3.02 -20.08
C ARG A 72 8.62 -2.13 -19.55
N LEU A 73 8.26 -0.97 -19.00
CA LEU A 73 9.17 0.07 -18.53
C LEU A 73 9.50 0.00 -17.02
N GLY A 74 8.90 -0.96 -16.30
CA GLY A 74 9.17 -1.23 -14.88
C GLY A 74 10.47 -2.02 -14.66
N PRO A 75 10.88 -2.23 -13.41
CA PRO A 75 12.02 -3.10 -13.09
C PRO A 75 11.80 -4.51 -13.66
N LEU A 76 12.87 -5.12 -14.17
CA LEU A 76 12.83 -6.50 -14.67
C LEU A 76 12.32 -7.44 -13.58
N ARG A 77 11.27 -8.21 -13.89
CA ARG A 77 10.76 -9.26 -12.99
C ARG A 77 11.71 -10.46 -12.96
N ALA A 78 11.76 -11.18 -11.84
CA ALA A 78 12.58 -12.39 -11.74
C ALA A 78 12.17 -13.47 -12.75
N MET A 79 10.90 -13.50 -13.16
CA MET A 79 10.42 -14.36 -14.25
C MET A 79 10.97 -13.94 -15.61
N GLN A 80 10.93 -12.64 -15.93
CA GLN A 80 11.43 -12.09 -17.20
C GLN A 80 12.94 -12.29 -17.40
N THR A 81 13.67 -12.53 -16.30
CA THR A 81 15.11 -12.78 -16.30
C THR A 81 15.45 -14.27 -16.19
N GLY A 82 14.44 -15.16 -16.17
CA GLY A 82 14.62 -16.61 -15.99
C GLY A 82 15.14 -17.01 -14.60
N LEU A 83 15.19 -16.08 -13.65
CA LEU A 83 15.75 -16.29 -12.32
C LEU A 83 14.84 -17.10 -11.39
N LEU A 84 13.53 -17.12 -11.67
CA LEU A 84 12.55 -17.97 -11.01
C LEU A 84 11.63 -18.62 -12.04
N THR A 85 11.13 -19.81 -11.74
CA THR A 85 10.08 -20.47 -12.54
C THR A 85 8.68 -20.11 -12.03
N ARG A 86 7.66 -20.31 -12.87
CA ARG A 86 6.23 -20.12 -12.48
C ARG A 86 5.88 -20.93 -11.23
N GLN A 87 6.38 -22.16 -11.15
CA GLN A 87 6.15 -23.05 -10.02
C GLN A 87 6.80 -22.51 -8.74
N GLN A 88 8.01 -21.95 -8.82
CA GLN A 88 8.68 -21.35 -7.67
C GLN A 88 7.94 -20.11 -7.17
N LEU A 89 7.46 -19.23 -8.06
CA LEU A 89 6.63 -18.08 -7.66
C LEU A 89 5.32 -18.53 -6.99
N LEU A 90 4.64 -19.52 -7.57
CA LEU A 90 3.41 -20.07 -7.02
C LEU A 90 3.63 -20.68 -5.63
N GLN A 91 4.72 -21.41 -5.43
CA GLN A 91 5.09 -21.94 -4.12
C GLN A 91 5.40 -20.82 -3.12
N GLY A 92 6.16 -19.81 -3.52
CA GLY A 92 6.44 -18.63 -2.68
C GLY A 92 5.16 -17.93 -2.24
N MET A 93 4.22 -17.72 -3.17
CA MET A 93 2.91 -17.13 -2.89
C MET A 93 2.10 -17.99 -1.90
N ARG A 94 2.06 -19.31 -2.10
CA ARG A 94 1.35 -20.22 -1.18
C ARG A 94 1.94 -20.20 0.23
N VAL A 95 3.27 -20.22 0.35
CA VAL A 95 3.96 -20.16 1.64
C VAL A 95 3.68 -18.83 2.33
N SER A 96 3.77 -17.70 1.63
CA SER A 96 3.51 -16.40 2.22
C SER A 96 2.05 -16.24 2.66
N ILE A 97 1.09 -16.73 1.87
CA ILE A 97 -0.33 -16.75 2.25
C ILE A 97 -0.55 -17.64 3.48
N PHE A 98 0.06 -18.83 3.50
CA PHE A 98 -0.07 -19.74 4.64
C PHE A 98 0.43 -19.10 5.94
N VAL A 99 1.61 -18.47 5.92
CA VAL A 99 2.14 -17.76 7.09
C VAL A 99 1.24 -16.59 7.49
N ALA A 100 0.75 -15.80 6.52
CA ALA A 100 -0.21 -14.72 6.80
C ALA A 100 -1.50 -15.26 7.45
N CYS A 101 -2.04 -16.39 6.99
CA CYS A 101 -3.22 -17.01 7.59
C CYS A 101 -2.97 -17.48 9.03
N MET A 102 -1.81 -18.11 9.30
CA MET A 102 -1.46 -18.56 10.66
C MET A 102 -1.39 -17.37 11.64
N LEU A 103 -0.73 -16.29 11.24
CA LEU A 103 -0.69 -15.05 12.03
C LEU A 103 -2.08 -14.41 12.13
N GLY A 104 -2.84 -14.42 11.04
CA GLY A 104 -4.21 -13.92 10.95
C GLY A 104 -5.17 -14.63 11.90
N PHE A 105 -5.06 -15.95 12.10
CA PHE A 105 -5.88 -16.67 13.07
C PHE A 105 -5.66 -16.18 14.50
N TYR A 106 -4.41 -15.89 14.87
CA TYR A 106 -4.12 -15.28 16.17
C TYR A 106 -4.74 -13.88 16.27
N LEU A 107 -4.69 -13.07 15.21
CA LEU A 107 -5.33 -11.76 15.20
C LEU A 107 -6.87 -11.86 15.28
N ILE A 108 -7.48 -12.87 14.64
CA ILE A 108 -8.92 -13.17 14.74
C ILE A 108 -9.29 -13.54 16.17
N TYR A 109 -8.50 -14.38 16.83
CA TYR A 109 -8.70 -14.72 18.24
C TYR A 109 -8.68 -13.48 19.13
N ARG A 110 -7.82 -12.49 18.83
CA ARG A 110 -7.69 -11.25 19.61
C ARG A 110 -8.74 -10.18 19.27
N GLY A 111 -9.11 -10.05 18.00
CA GLY A 111 -9.98 -8.98 17.49
C GLY A 111 -11.42 -9.41 17.17
N GLY A 112 -11.76 -10.68 17.36
CA GLY A 112 -13.12 -11.19 17.24
C GLY A 112 -13.69 -11.20 15.80
N PRO A 113 -15.02 -11.13 15.64
CA PRO A 113 -15.69 -11.27 14.34
C PRO A 113 -15.27 -10.23 13.30
N LEU A 114 -14.98 -9.00 13.73
CA LEU A 114 -14.47 -7.94 12.84
C LEU A 114 -13.18 -8.40 12.14
N TYR A 115 -12.29 -9.07 12.87
CA TYR A 115 -11.04 -9.58 12.32
C TYR A 115 -11.20 -10.77 11.41
N LEU A 116 -12.23 -11.60 11.63
CA LEU A 116 -12.58 -12.65 10.67
C LEU A 116 -12.95 -12.02 9.33
N LEU A 117 -13.80 -10.99 9.35
CA LEU A 117 -14.18 -10.24 8.14
C LEU A 117 -12.96 -9.58 7.48
N LEU A 118 -12.15 -8.85 8.24
CA LEU A 118 -10.95 -8.19 7.70
C LEU A 118 -9.96 -9.20 7.12
N GLY A 119 -9.75 -10.35 7.78
CA GLY A 119 -8.89 -11.43 7.29
C GLY A 119 -9.39 -12.01 5.97
N LEU A 120 -10.69 -12.31 5.87
CA LEU A 120 -11.31 -12.77 4.63
C LEU A 120 -11.19 -11.74 3.50
N LEU A 121 -11.43 -10.45 3.80
CA LEU A 121 -11.27 -9.36 2.84
C LEU A 121 -9.82 -9.20 2.40
N SER A 122 -8.84 -9.36 3.29
CA SER A 122 -7.41 -9.30 2.93
C SER A 122 -6.99 -10.43 2.01
N ILE A 123 -7.41 -11.69 2.28
CA ILE A 123 -7.10 -12.82 1.40
C ILE A 123 -7.81 -12.68 0.06
N ALA A 124 -9.09 -12.30 0.07
CA ALA A 124 -9.82 -11.97 -1.15
C ALA A 124 -9.13 -10.83 -1.92
N GLY A 125 -8.64 -9.80 -1.24
CA GLY A 125 -7.87 -8.71 -1.82
C GLY A 125 -6.60 -9.21 -2.52
N VAL A 126 -5.76 -9.98 -1.83
CA VAL A 126 -4.53 -10.56 -2.40
C VAL A 126 -4.80 -11.33 -3.69
N LEU A 127 -5.86 -12.14 -3.72
CA LEU A 127 -6.18 -12.98 -4.87
C LEU A 127 -6.92 -12.21 -5.97
N SER A 128 -8.02 -11.56 -5.66
CA SER A 128 -8.88 -10.86 -6.64
C SER A 128 -8.24 -9.59 -7.23
N TYR A 129 -7.19 -9.05 -6.59
CA TYR A 129 -6.50 -7.88 -7.12
C TYR A 129 -5.88 -8.15 -8.49
N SER A 130 -5.20 -9.29 -8.63
CA SER A 130 -4.50 -9.69 -9.88
C SER A 130 -5.07 -10.94 -10.53
N ALA A 131 -5.86 -11.76 -9.83
CA ALA A 131 -6.42 -13.02 -10.31
C ALA A 131 -7.92 -12.95 -10.59
N GLY A 132 -8.42 -14.00 -11.24
CA GLY A 132 -9.84 -14.19 -11.53
C GLY A 132 -10.28 -13.59 -12.87
N PRO A 133 -11.57 -13.76 -13.23
CA PRO A 133 -12.09 -13.31 -14.52
C PRO A 133 -12.18 -11.78 -14.63
N ARG A 134 -12.22 -11.08 -13.48
CA ARG A 134 -12.29 -9.62 -13.41
C ARG A 134 -11.35 -9.06 -12.32
N PRO A 135 -10.03 -9.03 -12.54
CA PRO A 135 -9.08 -8.53 -11.54
C PRO A 135 -9.34 -7.05 -11.22
N LEU A 136 -9.29 -6.67 -9.93
CA LEU A 136 -9.54 -5.29 -9.51
C LEU A 136 -8.58 -4.29 -10.16
N ALA A 137 -7.31 -4.68 -10.32
CA ALA A 137 -6.29 -3.89 -10.98
C ALA A 137 -6.63 -3.58 -12.46
N SER A 138 -7.44 -4.43 -13.10
CA SER A 138 -7.83 -4.32 -14.51
C SER A 138 -9.19 -3.65 -14.72
N HIS A 139 -9.85 -3.19 -13.65
CA HIS A 139 -11.20 -2.58 -13.69
C HIS A 139 -11.24 -1.17 -13.08
N ALA A 140 -10.11 -0.46 -13.10
CA ALA A 140 -9.93 0.88 -12.52
C ALA A 140 -10.24 0.97 -11.01
N LEU A 141 -10.11 -0.15 -10.28
CA LEU A 141 -10.29 -0.21 -8.83
C LEU A 141 -8.96 -0.33 -8.08
N GLY A 142 -7.82 -0.24 -8.79
CA GLY A 142 -6.49 -0.42 -8.22
C GLY A 142 -6.18 0.57 -7.11
N GLU A 143 -6.39 1.86 -7.39
CA GLU A 143 -6.13 2.99 -6.48
C GLU A 143 -7.06 2.95 -5.25
N VAL A 144 -8.34 2.62 -5.45
CA VAL A 144 -9.31 2.46 -4.35
C VAL A 144 -8.92 1.27 -3.46
N SER A 145 -8.51 0.16 -4.05
CA SER A 145 -8.10 -1.03 -3.31
C SER A 145 -6.91 -0.72 -2.41
N VAL A 146 -5.84 -0.10 -2.95
CA VAL A 146 -4.67 0.25 -2.13
C VAL A 146 -4.99 1.33 -1.10
N PHE A 147 -5.89 2.28 -1.40
CA PHE A 147 -6.35 3.25 -0.41
C PHE A 147 -6.95 2.55 0.82
N VAL A 148 -7.86 1.59 0.59
CA VAL A 148 -8.54 0.87 1.67
C VAL A 148 -7.57 -0.02 2.46
N PHE A 149 -6.72 -0.79 1.77
CA PHE A 149 -5.82 -1.75 2.43
C PHE A 149 -4.68 -1.06 3.19
N PHE A 150 -4.08 -0.01 2.63
CA PHE A 150 -2.94 0.69 3.24
C PHE A 150 -3.35 1.86 4.13
N GLY A 151 -4.58 2.36 4.00
CA GLY A 151 -5.14 3.39 4.87
C GLY A 151 -5.93 2.76 6.01
N PRO A 152 -7.28 2.72 5.94
CA PRO A 152 -8.13 2.22 7.03
C PRO A 152 -7.74 0.83 7.58
N ILE A 153 -7.52 -0.18 6.73
CA ILE A 153 -7.23 -1.53 7.22
C ILE A 153 -5.87 -1.60 7.91
N ALA A 154 -4.80 -1.10 7.28
CA ALA A 154 -3.46 -1.15 7.85
C ALA A 154 -3.29 -0.22 9.06
N VAL A 155 -3.93 0.96 9.07
CA VAL A 155 -3.78 1.93 10.17
C VAL A 155 -4.77 1.66 11.29
N LEU A 156 -6.08 1.72 11.01
CA LEU A 156 -7.11 1.59 12.06
C LEU A 156 -7.26 0.14 12.52
N GLY A 157 -7.11 -0.84 11.63
CA GLY A 157 -7.10 -2.24 12.03
C GLY A 157 -5.94 -2.49 13.00
N ALA A 158 -4.70 -2.24 12.59
CA ALA A 158 -3.54 -2.45 13.46
C ALA A 158 -3.65 -1.70 14.81
N LEU A 159 -4.30 -0.54 14.83
CA LEU A 159 -4.54 0.26 16.03
C LEU A 159 -5.59 -0.39 16.95
N TYR A 160 -6.72 -0.83 16.38
CA TYR A 160 -7.83 -1.45 17.10
C TYR A 160 -7.37 -2.60 17.99
N LEU A 161 -6.52 -3.49 17.49
CA LEU A 161 -6.03 -4.65 18.26
C LEU A 161 -5.24 -4.28 19.52
N GLN A 162 -4.64 -3.10 19.55
CA GLN A 162 -3.88 -2.63 20.71
C GLN A 162 -4.80 -1.94 21.74
N PHE A 163 -5.97 -1.44 21.34
CA PHE A 163 -6.93 -0.87 22.28
C PHE A 163 -7.54 -1.94 23.21
N PRO A 164 -7.94 -1.57 24.44
CA PRO A 164 -8.75 -2.42 25.31
C PRO A 164 -10.02 -2.87 24.58
N GLN A 165 -10.35 -4.15 24.67
CA GLN A 165 -11.50 -4.72 23.96
C GLN A 165 -12.70 -4.88 24.89
N PRO A 166 -13.93 -4.55 24.43
CA PRO A 166 -14.26 -4.07 23.08
C PRO A 166 -14.01 -2.56 22.89
N ALA A 167 -13.26 -2.18 21.84
CA ALA A 167 -13.12 -0.78 21.44
C ALA A 167 -14.31 -0.34 20.56
N ALA A 168 -14.83 0.85 20.80
CA ALA A 168 -15.90 1.43 20.00
C ALA A 168 -15.34 2.09 18.72
N PRO A 169 -16.12 2.18 17.62
CA PRO A 169 -15.71 2.94 16.44
C PRO A 169 -15.33 4.39 16.74
N ALA A 170 -15.93 4.99 17.78
CA ALA A 170 -15.62 6.33 18.24
C ALA A 170 -14.17 6.47 18.75
N ASP A 171 -13.60 5.41 19.33
CA ASP A 171 -12.22 5.42 19.84
C ASP A 171 -11.19 5.50 18.70
N LEU A 172 -11.57 5.05 17.50
CA LEU A 172 -10.72 5.08 16.30
C LEU A 172 -10.89 6.37 15.49
N LEU A 173 -11.95 7.15 15.72
CA LEU A 173 -12.28 8.33 14.93
C LEU A 173 -11.18 9.41 14.91
N PRO A 174 -10.47 9.70 16.03
CA PRO A 174 -9.35 10.65 16.03
C PRO A 174 -8.20 10.23 15.11
N PHE A 175 -8.12 8.95 14.74
CA PHE A 175 -7.04 8.39 13.94
C PHE A 175 -7.38 8.28 12.46
N LEU A 176 -8.61 8.64 12.08
CA LEU A 176 -9.10 8.52 10.70
C LEU A 176 -8.26 9.37 9.73
N GLY A 177 -7.81 10.56 10.14
CA GLY A 177 -6.94 11.41 9.31
C GLY A 177 -5.64 10.70 8.91
N TYR A 178 -4.94 10.08 9.86
CA TYR A 178 -3.72 9.32 9.60
C TYR A 178 -3.98 8.15 8.62
N ALA A 179 -5.09 7.45 8.78
CA ALA A 179 -5.50 6.37 7.87
C ALA A 179 -5.77 6.89 6.45
N VAL A 180 -6.48 8.02 6.33
CA VAL A 180 -6.74 8.69 5.05
C VAL A 180 -5.43 9.12 4.38
N HIS A 181 -4.48 9.69 5.11
CA HIS A 181 -3.19 10.11 4.55
C HIS A 181 -2.42 8.94 3.94
N MET A 182 -2.29 7.84 4.69
CA MET A 182 -1.56 6.67 4.22
C MET A 182 -2.26 6.03 3.00
N GLY A 183 -3.59 6.00 3.00
CA GLY A 183 -4.38 5.55 1.85
C GLY A 183 -4.19 6.44 0.61
N LEU A 184 -4.23 7.77 0.76
CA LEU A 184 -4.04 8.72 -0.33
C LEU A 184 -2.63 8.59 -0.95
N LEU A 185 -1.60 8.45 -0.13
CA LEU A 185 -0.23 8.27 -0.58
C LEU A 185 -0.03 6.92 -1.27
N ALA A 186 -0.61 5.84 -0.75
CA ALA A 186 -0.61 4.53 -1.42
C ALA A 186 -1.30 4.58 -2.80
N ALA A 187 -2.46 5.24 -2.87
CA ALA A 187 -3.16 5.47 -4.14
C ALA A 187 -2.33 6.30 -5.11
N ALA A 188 -1.62 7.33 -4.64
CA ALA A 188 -0.74 8.15 -5.47
C ALA A 188 0.44 7.33 -6.04
N ILE A 189 1.04 6.45 -5.25
CA ILE A 189 2.11 5.52 -5.71
C ILE A 189 1.56 4.61 -6.82
N MET A 190 0.39 4.02 -6.62
CA MET A 190 -0.27 3.16 -7.59
C MET A 190 -0.63 3.92 -8.88
N LEU A 191 -1.13 5.14 -8.75
CA LEU A 191 -1.48 5.97 -9.90
C LEU A 191 -0.26 6.32 -10.75
N VAL A 192 0.90 6.60 -10.14
CA VAL A 192 2.16 6.80 -10.90
C VAL A 192 2.54 5.53 -11.65
N ASN A 193 2.40 4.35 -11.03
CA ASN A 193 2.64 3.07 -11.68
C ASN A 193 1.74 2.92 -12.93
N ASN A 194 0.45 3.20 -12.78
CA ASN A 194 -0.52 3.06 -13.85
C ASN A 194 -0.32 4.12 -14.95
N ILE A 195 0.09 5.36 -14.63
CA ILE A 195 0.44 6.39 -15.63
C ILE A 195 1.63 5.95 -16.48
N ARG A 196 2.63 5.32 -15.87
CA ARG A 196 3.82 4.82 -16.59
C ARG A 196 3.44 3.74 -17.60
N ASP A 197 2.50 2.89 -17.23
CA ASP A 197 2.18 1.66 -17.94
C ASP A 197 0.93 1.78 -18.84
N ILE A 198 0.33 2.98 -19.01
CA ILE A 198 -0.86 3.20 -19.86
C ILE A 198 -0.75 2.49 -21.22
N LYS A 199 0.37 2.68 -21.93
CA LYS A 199 0.54 2.09 -23.28
C LYS A 199 0.55 0.55 -23.23
N THR A 200 1.29 -0.03 -22.29
CA THR A 200 1.39 -1.48 -22.15
C THR A 200 0.09 -2.09 -21.61
N ASP A 201 -0.60 -1.39 -20.72
CA ASP A 201 -1.89 -1.81 -20.16
C ASP A 201 -2.97 -1.87 -21.24
N ILE A 202 -3.02 -0.89 -22.16
CA ILE A 202 -3.94 -0.90 -23.30
C ILE A 202 -3.69 -2.13 -24.19
N LEU A 203 -2.42 -2.41 -24.53
CA LEU A 203 -2.06 -3.56 -25.35
C LEU A 203 -2.43 -4.90 -24.69
N ALA A 204 -2.43 -4.94 -23.35
CA ALA A 204 -2.79 -6.11 -22.56
C ALA A 204 -4.29 -6.19 -22.22
N ASN A 205 -5.15 -5.33 -22.79
CA ASN A 205 -6.58 -5.22 -22.44
C ASN A 205 -6.83 -4.99 -20.93
N LYS A 206 -5.89 -4.35 -20.24
CA LYS A 206 -5.96 -4.02 -18.82
C LYS A 206 -6.46 -2.58 -18.66
N ILE A 207 -7.65 -2.41 -18.08
CA ILE A 207 -8.26 -1.09 -17.91
C ILE A 207 -7.95 -0.57 -16.51
N THR A 208 -6.79 0.06 -16.34
CA THR A 208 -6.45 0.79 -15.10
C THR A 208 -7.18 2.13 -15.02
N LEU A 209 -7.18 2.77 -13.85
CA LEU A 209 -7.75 4.11 -13.71
C LEU A 209 -7.03 5.12 -14.62
N ALA A 210 -5.72 4.97 -14.78
CA ALA A 210 -4.94 5.81 -15.67
C ALA A 210 -5.29 5.64 -17.15
N VAL A 211 -5.65 4.42 -17.57
CA VAL A 211 -6.19 4.15 -18.91
C VAL A 211 -7.55 4.83 -19.08
N ARG A 212 -8.46 4.72 -18.09
CA ARG A 212 -9.79 5.37 -18.16
C ARG A 212 -9.73 6.89 -18.20
N LEU A 213 -8.87 7.49 -17.37
CA LEU A 213 -8.78 8.94 -17.24
C LEU A 213 -7.91 9.58 -18.32
N SER A 214 -6.98 8.82 -18.93
CA SER A 214 -5.85 9.31 -19.73
C SER A 214 -4.74 9.98 -18.93
N ALA A 215 -3.57 10.15 -19.55
CA ALA A 215 -2.37 10.65 -18.88
C ALA A 215 -2.51 12.06 -18.26
N PRO A 216 -3.12 13.07 -18.92
CA PRO A 216 -3.27 14.41 -18.34
C PRO A 216 -4.14 14.40 -17.07
N TRP A 217 -5.32 13.80 -17.12
CA TRP A 217 -6.24 13.74 -15.98
C TRP A 217 -5.70 12.89 -14.84
N SER A 218 -4.95 11.83 -15.15
CA SER A 218 -4.26 11.04 -14.11
C SER A 218 -3.21 11.86 -13.35
N ARG A 219 -2.53 12.81 -14.02
CA ARG A 219 -1.58 13.73 -13.35
C ARG A 219 -2.30 14.77 -12.49
N VAL A 220 -3.47 15.23 -12.94
CA VAL A 220 -4.35 16.08 -12.12
C VAL A 220 -4.82 15.33 -10.88
N LEU A 221 -5.33 14.10 -11.04
CA LEU A 221 -5.74 13.26 -9.91
C LEU A 221 -4.57 13.00 -8.95
N TYR A 222 -3.37 12.71 -9.46
CA TYR A 222 -2.17 12.58 -8.64
C TYR A 222 -1.91 13.83 -7.80
N THR A 223 -2.07 15.02 -8.39
CA THR A 223 -1.93 16.29 -7.68
C THR A 223 -3.00 16.43 -6.58
N VAL A 224 -4.25 16.13 -6.90
CA VAL A 224 -5.36 16.15 -5.93
C VAL A 224 -5.05 15.24 -4.74
N LEU A 225 -4.64 13.99 -4.99
CA LEU A 225 -4.30 13.04 -3.93
C LEU A 225 -3.21 13.58 -2.98
N LEU A 226 -2.15 14.20 -3.51
CA LEU A 226 -1.09 14.77 -2.68
C LEU A 226 -1.52 15.99 -1.87
N ILE A 227 -2.30 16.89 -2.48
CA ILE A 227 -2.78 18.11 -1.78
C ILE A 227 -3.83 17.73 -0.73
N SER A 228 -4.65 16.72 -0.99
CA SER A 228 -5.60 16.19 -0.02
C SER A 228 -4.92 15.70 1.27
N VAL A 229 -3.67 15.23 1.23
CA VAL A 229 -2.92 14.89 2.45
C VAL A 229 -2.74 16.11 3.35
N ALA A 230 -2.29 17.24 2.80
CA ALA A 230 -2.12 18.47 3.58
C ALA A 230 -3.46 19.04 4.07
N ILE A 231 -4.50 19.03 3.22
CA ILE A 231 -5.83 19.51 3.58
C ILE A 231 -6.42 18.69 4.73
N THR A 232 -6.38 17.36 4.61
CA THR A 232 -6.93 16.48 5.65
C THR A 232 -6.07 16.49 6.91
N ALA A 233 -4.76 16.70 6.82
CA ALA A 233 -3.89 16.91 7.98
C ALA A 233 -4.29 18.16 8.77
N TYR A 234 -4.57 19.27 8.07
CA TYR A 234 -5.06 20.50 8.70
C TYR A 234 -6.39 20.28 9.43
N PHE A 235 -7.37 19.63 8.78
CA PHE A 235 -8.66 19.33 9.42
C PHE A 235 -8.55 18.29 10.54
N ASN A 236 -7.53 17.43 10.53
CA ASN A 236 -7.23 16.50 11.62
C ASN A 236 -6.53 17.19 12.81
N GLY A 237 -6.31 18.51 12.76
CA GLY A 237 -5.68 19.27 13.84
C GLY A 237 -4.18 19.02 14.00
N GLN A 238 -3.51 18.52 12.97
CA GLN A 238 -2.05 18.35 13.00
C GLN A 238 -1.34 19.70 13.02
N ALA A 239 -0.15 19.73 13.60
CA ALA A 239 0.68 20.91 13.75
C ALA A 239 0.97 21.57 12.40
N ASN A 240 0.99 22.91 12.38
CA ASN A 240 1.18 23.69 11.16
C ASN A 240 2.45 23.30 10.38
N TRP A 241 3.53 22.94 11.06
CA TRP A 241 4.78 22.52 10.41
C TRP A 241 4.64 21.19 9.66
N VAL A 242 3.80 20.27 10.13
CA VAL A 242 3.47 18.99 9.46
C VAL A 242 2.66 19.25 8.21
N VAL A 243 1.64 20.11 8.30
CA VAL A 243 0.80 20.52 7.16
C VAL A 243 1.65 21.21 6.08
N ILE A 244 2.51 22.16 6.48
CA ILE A 244 3.42 22.89 5.58
C ILE A 244 4.40 21.91 4.91
N PHE A 245 4.95 20.95 5.65
CA PHE A 245 5.82 19.91 5.10
C PHE A 245 5.10 19.10 4.01
N ALA A 246 3.90 18.59 4.28
CA ALA A 246 3.10 17.87 3.28
C ALA A 246 2.82 18.72 2.04
N LEU A 247 2.48 19.99 2.22
CA LEU A 247 2.17 20.90 1.13
C LEU A 247 3.39 21.17 0.24
N ILE A 248 4.57 21.45 0.83
CA ILE A 248 5.81 21.70 0.09
C ILE A 248 6.21 20.47 -0.74
N VAL A 249 6.28 19.30 -0.10
CA VAL A 249 6.67 18.06 -0.79
C VAL A 249 5.62 17.65 -1.82
N GLY A 250 4.34 17.78 -1.48
CA GLY A 250 3.19 17.51 -2.34
C GLY A 250 3.22 18.34 -3.62
N LEU A 251 3.39 19.67 -3.50
CA LEU A 251 3.50 20.58 -4.64
C LEU A 251 4.75 20.31 -5.49
N ALA A 252 5.89 20.01 -4.86
CA ALA A 252 7.12 19.66 -5.58
C ALA A 252 6.91 18.40 -6.44
N LEU A 253 6.34 17.33 -5.86
CA LEU A 253 6.05 16.10 -6.58
C LEU A 253 4.96 16.27 -7.64
N ALA A 254 3.93 17.08 -7.39
CA ALA A 254 2.91 17.44 -8.35
C ALA A 254 3.50 18.17 -9.57
N ARG A 255 4.39 19.15 -9.35
CA ARG A 255 5.09 19.83 -10.45
C ARG A 255 5.97 18.86 -11.26
N LEU A 256 6.65 17.94 -10.58
CA LEU A 256 7.54 16.97 -11.22
C LEU A 256 6.78 15.96 -12.08
N ILE A 257 5.59 15.51 -11.67
CA ILE A 257 4.86 14.50 -12.45
C ILE A 257 4.50 15.02 -13.85
N PHE A 258 4.13 16.29 -13.99
CA PHE A 258 3.83 16.91 -15.29
C PHE A 258 5.06 17.01 -16.22
N ARG A 259 6.26 17.05 -15.67
CA ARG A 259 7.52 17.16 -16.44
C ARG A 259 8.12 15.81 -16.82
N ARG A 260 7.71 14.72 -16.17
CA ARG A 260 8.29 13.39 -16.35
C ARG A 260 7.54 12.59 -17.39
N GLN A 261 8.26 11.74 -18.12
CA GLN A 261 7.70 10.81 -19.10
C GLN A 261 8.42 9.45 -19.02
N ALA A 262 7.73 8.38 -19.43
CA ALA A 262 8.26 7.03 -19.55
C ALA A 262 9.05 6.59 -18.30
N GLN A 263 10.30 6.17 -18.46
CA GLN A 263 11.15 5.63 -17.39
C GLN A 263 11.40 6.62 -16.24
N HIS A 264 11.29 7.95 -16.47
CA HIS A 264 11.42 8.94 -15.39
C HIS A 264 10.29 8.84 -14.35
N LEU A 265 9.17 8.21 -14.68
CA LEU A 265 8.10 7.91 -13.73
C LEU A 265 8.51 6.85 -12.69
N ASN A 266 9.53 6.03 -12.95
CA ASN A 266 10.11 5.16 -11.92
C ASN A 266 10.73 5.97 -10.78
N ARG A 267 11.35 7.10 -11.10
CA ARG A 267 11.87 8.05 -10.09
C ARG A 267 10.73 8.74 -9.35
N GLN A 268 9.65 9.09 -10.05
CA GLN A 268 8.44 9.63 -9.41
C GLN A 268 7.88 8.64 -8.40
N LEU A 269 7.66 7.39 -8.81
CA LEU A 269 7.11 6.35 -7.95
C LEU A 269 7.97 6.15 -6.70
N ALA A 270 9.30 6.06 -6.86
CA ALA A 270 10.22 5.92 -5.74
C ALA A 270 10.17 7.14 -4.78
N GLN A 271 10.05 8.34 -5.32
CA GLN A 271 9.95 9.56 -4.50
C GLN A 271 8.60 9.67 -3.79
N THR A 272 7.50 9.27 -4.42
CA THR A 272 6.18 9.20 -3.77
C THR A 272 6.17 8.15 -2.65
N ALA A 273 6.80 6.98 -2.87
CA ALA A 273 6.96 5.97 -1.84
C ALA A 273 7.86 6.44 -0.68
N ALA A 274 8.94 7.16 -0.99
CA ALA A 274 9.77 7.79 0.02
C ALA A 274 8.98 8.86 0.80
N PHE A 275 8.15 9.64 0.12
CA PHE A 275 7.28 10.63 0.78
C PHE A 275 6.30 9.96 1.74
N MET A 276 5.68 8.84 1.36
CA MET A 276 4.83 8.07 2.28
C MET A 276 5.56 7.60 3.54
N LEU A 277 6.79 7.11 3.40
CA LEU A 277 7.61 6.70 4.55
C LEU A 277 7.99 7.90 5.43
N VAL A 278 8.49 8.99 4.84
CA VAL A 278 8.87 10.20 5.58
C VAL A 278 7.64 10.83 6.23
N TRP A 279 6.50 10.83 5.56
CA TRP A 279 5.24 11.32 6.11
C TRP A 279 4.85 10.54 7.38
N SER A 280 4.93 9.21 7.33
CA SER A 280 4.73 8.37 8.52
C SER A 280 5.69 8.75 9.66
N LEU A 281 6.98 8.94 9.37
CA LEU A 281 7.98 9.33 10.37
C LEU A 281 7.74 10.74 10.94
N VAL A 282 7.29 11.68 10.11
CA VAL A 282 6.94 13.04 10.53
C VAL A 282 5.74 13.03 11.48
N ASN A 283 4.71 12.25 11.16
CA ASN A 283 3.54 12.08 12.03
C ASN A 283 3.90 11.36 13.33
N ILE A 284 4.80 10.37 13.28
CA ILE A 284 5.36 9.72 14.47
C ILE A 284 6.08 10.73 15.36
N ALA A 285 6.93 11.58 14.78
CA ALA A 285 7.65 12.60 15.52
C ALA A 285 6.70 13.62 16.16
N GLU A 286 5.68 14.07 15.44
CA GLU A 286 4.63 14.94 15.98
C GLU A 286 3.91 14.29 17.15
N VAL A 287 3.43 13.06 16.99
CA VAL A 287 2.70 12.32 18.02
C VAL A 287 3.53 12.10 19.28
N MET A 288 4.84 11.86 19.13
CA MET A 288 5.76 11.67 20.25
C MET A 288 6.06 12.96 21.02
N LEU A 289 5.70 14.13 20.47
CA LEU A 289 5.82 15.43 21.14
C LEU A 289 4.57 15.82 21.93
N LEU A 290 3.48 15.05 21.82
CA LEU A 290 2.22 15.23 22.56
C LEU A 290 2.24 14.46 23.89
#